data_AF-A0A3P7L8X2-F1
#
_entry.id   AF-A0A3P7L8X2-F1
#
_cell.length_a   1.000
_cell.length_b   1.000
_cell.length_c   1.000
_cell.angle_alpha   90.00
_cell.angle_beta   90.00
_cell.angle_gamma   90.00
#
_symmetry.space_group_name_H-M   'P 1'
#
loop_
_entity.id
_entity.type
_entity.pdbx_description
1 polymer ?
#
loop_
_entity_poly.entity_id
_entity_poly.type
_entity_poly.pdbx_seq_one_letter_code
_entity_poly.pdbx_strand_id
1 'polypeptide(L)'
;MISNCNYSWVQVACPRLSIDWGSAFDKPLLTPYELATVLEYVPFLTHSYPMDFYANESLGPWTNNHGLHRVNTSKRSKRDHVTIVASQN
;
A
#
# COMPACT_ATOMS: atom_id res chain seq x y z
N MET A 1 9.76 -4.04 33.36
CA MET A 1 9.53 -5.29 32.62
C MET A 1 8.21 -5.19 31.89
N ILE A 2 8.21 -4.64 30.67
CA ILE A 2 7.04 -4.63 29.76
C ILE A 2 7.21 -5.84 28.84
N SER A 3 7.10 -7.05 29.40
CA SER A 3 7.70 -8.23 28.76
C SER A 3 6.78 -8.97 27.80
N ASN A 4 5.50 -8.62 27.64
CA ASN A 4 4.55 -9.38 26.80
C ASN A 4 3.48 -8.51 26.13
N CYS A 5 3.86 -7.35 25.61
CA CYS A 5 2.99 -6.64 24.67
C CYS A 5 3.32 -7.15 23.25
N ASN A 6 2.43 -7.95 22.68
CA ASN A 6 2.54 -8.47 21.32
C ASN A 6 2.05 -7.41 20.32
N TYR A 7 2.85 -6.37 20.12
CA TYR A 7 2.64 -5.40 19.06
C TYR A 7 3.49 -5.75 17.84
N SER A 8 2.94 -5.49 16.67
CA SER A 8 3.58 -5.69 15.36
C SER A 8 3.66 -4.34 14.65
N TRP A 9 4.62 -4.21 13.73
CA TRP A 9 4.76 -3.02 12.91
C TRP A 9 4.11 -3.28 11.55
N VAL A 10 3.61 -2.22 10.91
CA VAL A 10 3.06 -2.30 9.55
C VAL A 10 3.85 -1.34 8.68
N GLN A 11 4.47 -1.87 7.63
CA GLN A 11 5.24 -1.05 6.71
C GLN A 11 4.35 -0.49 5.61
N VAL A 12 4.29 0.84 5.53
CA VAL A 12 3.49 1.59 4.55
C VAL A 12 4.44 2.33 3.63
N ALA A 13 5.26 1.58 2.86
CA ALA A 13 6.23 2.12 1.92
C ALA A 13 6.53 1.08 0.81
N CYS A 14 7.73 1.14 0.19
CA CYS A 14 8.12 0.22 -0.87
C CYS A 14 8.09 -1.25 -0.36
N PRO A 15 7.22 -2.12 -0.91
CA PRO A 15 7.07 -3.50 -0.44
C PRO A 15 8.39 -4.31 -0.46
N ARG A 16 9.32 -3.94 -1.34
CA ARG A 16 10.65 -4.56 -1.45
C ARG A 16 11.46 -4.44 -0.16
N LEU A 17 11.46 -3.26 0.47
CA LEU A 17 12.21 -3.01 1.70
C LEU A 17 11.70 -3.87 2.88
N SER A 18 10.39 -4.17 2.92
CA SER A 18 9.81 -5.04 3.95
C SER A 18 10.27 -6.47 3.86
N ILE A 19 10.41 -6.99 2.64
CA ILE A 19 10.88 -8.36 2.41
C ILE A 19 12.39 -8.43 2.65
N ASP A 20 13.12 -7.45 2.13
CA ASP A 20 14.58 -7.47 2.19
C ASP A 20 15.08 -7.35 3.65
N TRP A 21 14.37 -6.62 4.52
CA TRP A 21 14.83 -6.28 5.88
C TRP A 21 13.91 -6.79 6.99
N GLY A 22 12.83 -7.53 6.66
CA GLY A 22 11.83 -7.98 7.64
C GLY A 22 12.37 -8.92 8.72
N SER A 23 13.46 -9.63 8.44
CA SER A 23 14.16 -10.48 9.42
C SER A 23 15.16 -9.75 10.31
N ALA A 24 15.40 -8.45 10.08
CA ALA A 24 16.33 -7.65 10.87
C ALA A 24 15.73 -7.18 12.21
N PHE A 25 14.45 -7.44 12.47
CA PHE A 25 13.73 -6.97 13.65
C PHE A 25 13.19 -8.15 14.49
N ASP A 26 13.21 -8.00 15.82
CA ASP A 26 12.69 -9.01 16.75
C ASP A 26 11.15 -9.12 16.70
N LYS A 27 10.48 -8.10 16.18
CA LYS A 27 9.02 -8.04 16.02
C LYS A 27 8.65 -8.16 14.55
N PRO A 28 7.54 -8.85 14.23
CA PRO A 28 7.14 -9.02 12.84
C PRO A 28 6.79 -7.67 12.20
N LEU A 29 7.29 -7.48 10.99
CA LEU A 29 6.98 -6.35 10.12
C LEU A 29 5.98 -6.80 9.06
N LEU A 30 4.73 -6.42 9.23
CA LEU A 30 3.63 -6.78 8.34
C LEU A 30 3.53 -5.82 7.16
N THR A 31 3.08 -6.34 6.04
CA THR A 31 2.57 -5.56 4.91
C THR A 31 1.12 -5.11 5.17
N PRO A 32 0.62 -4.10 4.43
CA PRO A 32 -0.78 -3.69 4.53
C PRO A 32 -1.76 -4.81 4.18
N TYR A 33 -1.36 -5.70 3.25
CA TYR A 33 -2.12 -6.89 2.89
C TYR A 33 -2.22 -7.87 4.07
N GLU A 34 -1.09 -8.21 4.68
CA GLU A 34 -1.07 -9.13 5.84
C GLU A 34 -1.85 -8.56 7.02
N LEU A 35 -1.76 -7.25 7.28
CA LEU A 35 -2.59 -6.60 8.29
C LEU A 35 -4.08 -6.78 7.98
N ALA A 36 -4.50 -6.54 6.74
CA ALA A 36 -5.90 -6.69 6.34
C ALA A 36 -6.39 -8.15 6.48
N THR A 37 -5.51 -9.13 6.26
CA THR A 37 -5.82 -10.54 6.50
C THR A 37 -5.91 -10.88 7.98
N VAL A 38 -4.96 -10.42 8.81
CA VAL A 38 -4.95 -10.67 10.26
C VAL A 38 -6.18 -10.03 10.93
N LEU A 39 -6.65 -8.89 10.41
CA LEU A 39 -7.88 -8.22 10.85
C LEU A 39 -9.15 -8.80 10.21
N GLU A 40 -9.05 -9.89 9.44
CA GLU A 40 -10.16 -10.59 8.79
C GLU A 40 -10.96 -9.73 7.79
N TYR A 41 -10.37 -8.65 7.27
CA TYR A 41 -10.99 -7.86 6.20
C TYR A 41 -10.94 -8.59 4.86
N VAL A 42 -9.92 -9.42 4.63
CA VAL A 42 -9.72 -10.17 3.38
C VAL A 42 -9.12 -11.56 3.69
N PRO A 43 -9.47 -12.62 2.93
CA PRO A 43 -8.87 -13.93 3.12
C PRO A 43 -7.39 -13.95 2.73
N PHE A 44 -6.62 -14.80 3.40
CA PHE A 44 -5.24 -15.06 3.00
C PHE A 44 -5.21 -15.84 1.68
N LEU A 45 -4.46 -15.34 0.70
CA LEU A 45 -4.31 -15.95 -0.61
C LEU A 45 -3.10 -16.88 -0.60
N THR A 46 -3.33 -18.18 -0.72
CA THR A 46 -2.26 -19.18 -0.71
C THR A 46 -1.52 -19.28 -2.05
N HIS A 47 -2.16 -18.88 -3.14
CA HIS A 47 -1.63 -19.03 -4.50
C HIS A 47 -1.00 -17.76 -5.06
N SER A 48 -1.18 -16.61 -4.41
CA SER A 48 -0.68 -15.32 -4.88
C SER A 48 -0.50 -14.35 -3.72
N TYR A 49 0.68 -13.74 -3.60
CA TYR A 49 0.96 -12.73 -2.59
C TYR A 49 0.90 -11.33 -3.25
N PRO A 50 -0.17 -10.56 -3.04
CA PRO A 50 -0.35 -9.29 -3.74
C PRO A 50 0.66 -8.25 -3.26
N MET A 51 1.42 -7.71 -4.21
CA MET A 51 2.45 -6.69 -4.01
C MET A 51 2.04 -5.35 -4.65
N ASP A 52 0.77 -5.01 -4.53
CA ASP A 52 0.07 -3.98 -5.32
C ASP A 52 -0.20 -2.69 -4.54
N PHE A 53 0.49 -2.46 -3.42
CA PHE A 53 0.22 -1.33 -2.53
C PHE A 53 0.16 0.04 -3.23
N TYR A 54 0.98 0.24 -4.28
CA TYR A 54 1.04 1.45 -5.11
C TYR A 54 0.42 1.28 -6.51
N ALA A 55 -0.18 0.13 -6.83
CA ALA A 55 -0.78 -0.09 -8.13
C ALA A 55 -1.91 0.92 -8.38
N ASN A 56 -2.04 1.40 -9.62
CA ASN A 56 -3.19 2.21 -10.02
C ASN A 56 -4.46 1.36 -10.03
N GLU A 57 -4.32 0.10 -10.48
CA GLU A 57 -5.36 -0.93 -10.42
C GLU A 57 -5.18 -1.73 -9.14
N SER A 58 -5.76 -1.21 -8.06
CA SER A 58 -5.75 -1.86 -6.75
C SER A 58 -6.56 -3.17 -6.76
N LEU A 59 -6.00 -4.23 -6.19
CA LEU A 59 -6.70 -5.51 -5.99
C LEU A 59 -7.62 -5.50 -4.76
N GLY A 60 -7.41 -4.60 -3.79
CA GLY A 60 -8.32 -4.48 -2.66
C GLY A 60 -8.05 -3.34 -1.67
N PRO A 61 -8.74 -3.34 -0.52
CA PRO A 61 -8.78 -2.21 0.41
C PRO A 61 -7.47 -1.94 1.16
N TRP A 62 -6.47 -2.79 1.03
CA TRP A 62 -5.16 -2.59 1.67
C TRP A 62 -4.23 -1.65 0.89
N THR A 63 -4.59 -1.25 -0.34
CA THR A 63 -3.76 -0.36 -1.16
C THR A 63 -4.11 1.12 -0.96
N ASN A 64 -3.15 2.01 -1.26
CA ASN A 64 -3.36 3.44 -1.12
C ASN A 64 -4.33 4.03 -2.17
N ASN A 65 -4.33 3.48 -3.38
CA ASN A 65 -5.05 3.98 -4.55
C ASN A 65 -6.43 3.34 -4.73
N HIS A 66 -6.83 2.45 -3.81
CA HIS A 66 -8.11 1.76 -3.87
C HIS A 66 -9.29 2.74 -3.99
N GLY A 67 -10.28 2.36 -4.82
CA GLY A 67 -11.45 3.19 -5.12
C GLY A 67 -12.22 3.67 -3.89
N LEU A 68 -12.28 2.86 -2.83
CA LEU A 68 -12.94 3.22 -1.57
C LEU A 68 -12.27 4.41 -0.86
N HIS A 69 -10.96 4.59 -1.02
CA HIS A 69 -10.22 5.71 -0.41
C HIS A 69 -10.27 6.97 -1.26
N ARG A 70 -10.66 6.84 -2.53
CA ARG A 70 -10.83 7.99 -3.43
C ARG A 70 -12.09 8.72 -3.00
N VAL A 71 -11.91 9.81 -2.26
CA VAL A 71 -12.96 10.83 -2.10
C VAL A 71 -13.61 11.09 -3.45
N ASN A 72 -14.94 11.14 -3.50
CA ASN A 72 -15.72 11.40 -4.72
C ASN A 72 -15.26 12.72 -5.36
N THR A 73 -14.22 12.65 -6.18
CA THR A 73 -13.63 13.76 -6.91
C THR A 73 -14.38 14.01 -8.21
N SER A 74 -15.71 13.96 -8.18
CA SER A 74 -16.54 14.59 -9.20
C SER A 74 -16.21 16.09 -9.38
N LYS A 75 -15.35 16.66 -8.51
CA LYS A 75 -14.81 18.02 -8.58
C LYS A 75 -13.30 18.14 -8.84
N ARG A 76 -12.52 17.07 -9.02
CA ARG A 76 -11.09 17.25 -9.33
C ARG A 76 -10.97 17.67 -10.79
N SER A 77 -10.90 18.99 -10.98
CA SER A 77 -10.59 19.62 -12.26
C SER A 77 -9.48 18.82 -12.95
N LYS A 78 -9.71 18.45 -14.21
CA LYS A 78 -8.71 17.77 -15.04
C LYS A 78 -7.50 18.70 -15.01
N ARG A 79 -6.38 18.24 -14.43
CA ARG A 79 -5.16 19.04 -14.42
C ARG A 79 -4.73 19.19 -15.87
N ASP A 80 -4.72 20.41 -16.37
CA ASP A 80 -4.25 20.68 -17.71
C ASP A 80 -2.77 20.26 -17.78
N HIS A 81 -2.48 19.29 -18.63
CA HIS A 81 -1.09 18.96 -18.93
C HIS A 81 -0.43 20.20 -19.55
N VAL A 82 0.74 20.58 -19.03
CA VAL A 82 1.51 21.68 -19.63
C VAL A 82 2.08 21.16 -20.93
N THR A 83 1.49 21.53 -22.06
CA THR A 83 2.08 21.27 -23.38
C THR A 83 3.19 22.28 -23.61
N ILE A 84 4.44 21.84 -23.54
CA ILE A 84 5.58 22.67 -23.94
C ILE A 84 5.55 22.74 -25.47
N VAL A 85 5.03 23.83 -26.01
CA VAL A 85 5.11 24.11 -27.45
C VAL A 85 6.53 24.58 -27.72
N ALA A 86 7.29 23.81 -28.49
CA ALA A 86 8.63 24.20 -28.91
C ALA A 86 8.53 25.50 -29.72
N SER A 87 9.24 26.54 -29.28
CA SER A 87 9.38 27.79 -30.00
C SER A 87 10.09 27.49 -31.32
N GLN A 88 9.36 27.57 -32.43
CA GLN A 88 9.96 27.51 -33.76
C GLN A 88 10.76 28.80 -33.97
N ASN A 89 12.05 28.64 -34.23
CA ASN A 89 13.01 29.70 -34.54
C ASN A 89 13.03 29.96 -36.05
#